data_AF-A0A831A1G1-F1
#
_entry.id   AF-A0A831A1G1-F1
#
_cell.length_a   1.000
_cell.length_b   1.000
_cell.length_c   1.000
_cell.angle_alpha   90.00
_cell.angle_beta   90.00
_cell.angle_gamma   90.00
#
_symmetry.space_group_name_H-M   'P 1'
#
loop_
_entity.id
_entity.type
_entity.pdbx_description
1 polymer ?
#
loop_
_entity_poly.entity_id
_entity_poly.type
_entity_poly.pdbx_seq_one_letter_code
_entity_poly.pdbx_strand_id
1 'polypeptide(L)'
;MTRLVSRFGAVNLVRRDRPLTRDELAHYVPSVFSEEKHESRSDRYTYIPTITLLDNLKREGFQPFFACQTRVRDWGYLTEWKRSVMPCSR
;
A
#
# COMPACT_ATOMS: atom_id res chain seq x y z
N MET A 1 2.90 2.21 -37.50
CA MET A 1 2.01 2.11 -36.31
C MET A 1 2.85 2.05 -35.04
N THR A 2 3.02 3.17 -34.35
CA THR A 2 3.59 3.21 -33.00
C THR A 2 2.53 2.74 -32.01
N ARG A 3 2.61 1.47 -31.59
CA ARG A 3 1.72 0.91 -30.56
C ARG A 3 2.16 1.47 -29.22
N LEU A 4 1.41 2.42 -28.67
CA LEU A 4 1.54 2.85 -27.29
C LEU A 4 1.32 1.62 -26.40
N VAL A 5 2.39 1.14 -25.79
CA VAL A 5 2.37 -0.02 -24.92
C VAL A 5 1.73 0.39 -23.60
N SER A 6 0.40 0.31 -23.51
CA SER A 6 -0.33 0.42 -22.24
C SER A 6 -0.10 -0.85 -21.43
N ARG A 7 1.11 -1.01 -20.87
CA ARG A 7 1.41 -2.05 -19.88
C ARG A 7 1.27 -1.46 -18.49
N PHE A 8 0.07 -1.00 -18.17
CA PHE A 8 -0.33 -1.02 -16.76
C PHE A 8 -0.47 -2.50 -16.39
N GLY A 9 0.63 -3.10 -15.93
CA GLY A 9 0.64 -4.46 -15.40
C GLY A 9 -0.39 -4.59 -14.29
N ALA A 10 -0.87 -5.81 -14.03
CA ALA A 10 -1.88 -6.13 -13.03
C ALA A 10 -1.68 -5.26 -11.77
N VAL A 11 -2.57 -4.28 -11.60
CA VAL A 11 -2.61 -3.43 -10.43
C VAL A 11 -3.04 -4.32 -9.28
N ASN A 12 -2.19 -4.44 -8.25
CA ASN A 12 -2.54 -5.15 -7.02
C ASN A 12 -3.54 -4.29 -6.24
N LEU A 13 -4.79 -4.27 -6.70
CA LEU A 13 -5.89 -3.45 -6.21
C LEU A 13 -7.01 -4.35 -5.71
N VAL A 14 -7.54 -4.02 -4.54
CA VAL A 14 -8.69 -4.68 -3.94
C VAL A 14 -9.67 -3.63 -3.41
N ARG A 15 -10.94 -3.83 -3.72
CA ARG A 15 -12.07 -3.06 -3.20
C ARG A 15 -13.16 -4.03 -2.79
N ARG A 16 -13.69 -3.90 -1.58
CA ARG A 16 -14.79 -4.72 -1.06
C ARG A 16 -15.84 -3.84 -0.37
N ASP A 17 -17.07 -4.34 -0.30
CA ASP A 17 -18.19 -3.78 0.48
C ASP A 17 -18.07 -4.08 1.98
N ARG A 18 -17.24 -5.07 2.34
CA ARG A 18 -16.84 -5.43 3.69
C ARG A 18 -15.42 -4.95 4.01
N PRO A 19 -15.05 -4.81 5.29
CA PRO A 19 -13.67 -4.52 5.68
C PRO A 19 -12.70 -5.59 5.17
N LEU A 20 -11.52 -5.14 4.73
CA LEU A 20 -10.44 -5.99 4.26
C LEU A 20 -9.77 -6.72 5.43
N THR A 21 -9.54 -8.01 5.24
CA THR A 21 -8.81 -8.82 6.22
C THR A 21 -7.31 -8.53 6.18
N ARG A 22 -6.59 -8.92 7.23
CA ARG A 22 -5.13 -8.80 7.28
C ARG A 22 -4.45 -9.62 6.18
N ASP A 23 -5.03 -10.77 5.84
CA ASP A 23 -4.55 -11.65 4.77
C ASP A 23 -4.72 -11.00 3.38
N GLU A 24 -5.89 -10.40 3.13
CA GLU A 24 -6.14 -9.64 1.89
C GLU A 24 -5.16 -8.46 1.77
N LEU A 25 -4.92 -7.73 2.86
CA LEU A 25 -3.92 -6.66 2.87
C LEU A 25 -2.51 -7.19 2.60
N ALA A 26 -2.14 -8.36 3.12
CA ALA A 26 -0.82 -8.96 2.90
C ALA A 26 -0.65 -9.42 1.44
N HIS A 27 -1.73 -9.90 0.82
CA HIS A 27 -1.72 -10.31 -0.58
C HIS A 27 -1.63 -9.12 -1.55
N TYR A 28 -2.48 -8.11 -1.37
CA TYR A 28 -2.58 -6.98 -2.30
C TYR A 28 -1.60 -5.85 -2.01
N VAL A 29 -1.27 -5.60 -0.75
CA VAL A 29 -0.37 -4.51 -0.34
C VAL A 29 0.64 -5.00 0.70
N PRO A 30 1.50 -5.99 0.38
CA PRO A 30 2.49 -6.56 1.30
C PRO A 30 3.40 -5.50 1.93
N SER A 31 3.68 -4.41 1.21
CA SER A 31 4.55 -3.35 1.73
C SER A 31 3.99 -2.62 2.96
N VAL A 32 2.67 -2.62 3.21
CA VAL A 32 2.09 -1.99 4.43
C VAL A 32 2.66 -2.61 5.71
N PHE A 33 3.10 -3.86 5.63
CA PHE A 33 3.72 -4.61 6.72
C PHE A 33 5.23 -4.37 6.87
N SER A 34 5.86 -3.58 6.02
CA SER A 34 7.29 -3.27 6.20
C SER A 34 7.50 -2.38 7.42
N GLU A 35 8.37 -2.81 8.32
CA GLU A 35 8.69 -2.13 9.58
C GLU A 35 9.78 -1.06 9.42
N GLU A 36 10.52 -1.07 8.30
CA GLU A 36 11.63 -0.17 8.07
C GLU A 36 11.31 0.97 7.10
N LYS A 37 12.00 2.10 7.31
CA LYS A 37 11.98 3.23 6.38
C LYS A 37 12.70 2.83 5.09
N HIS A 38 12.27 3.43 3.99
CA HIS A 38 13.00 3.34 2.73
C HIS A 38 14.36 4.03 2.89
N GLU A 39 15.43 3.41 2.36
CA GLU A 39 16.81 3.93 2.40
C GLU A 39 16.96 5.34 1.80
N SER A 40 16.12 5.73 0.84
CA SER A 40 16.08 7.09 0.28
C SER A 40 15.63 8.16 1.29
N ARG A 41 15.04 7.76 2.42
CA ARG A 41 14.53 8.67 3.44
C ARG A 41 15.65 9.09 4.38
N SER A 42 15.93 10.39 4.37
CA SER A 42 16.88 11.04 5.29
C SER A 42 16.61 10.68 6.76
N ASP A 43 17.63 10.78 7.60
CA ASP A 43 17.52 10.46 9.04
C ASP A 43 16.61 11.37 9.84
N ARG A 44 16.26 12.54 9.29
CA ARG A 44 15.25 13.42 9.89
C ARG A 44 13.82 12.90 9.69
N TYR A 45 13.61 11.90 8.85
CA TYR A 45 12.29 11.34 8.60
C TYR A 45 11.95 10.27 9.64
N THR A 46 11.00 10.59 10.52
CA THR A 46 10.45 9.61 11.47
C THR A 46 9.47 8.71 10.73
N TYR A 47 9.87 7.47 10.50
CA TYR A 47 9.02 6.48 9.87
C TYR A 47 8.15 5.76 10.91
N ILE A 48 6.84 5.84 10.73
CA ILE A 48 5.86 5.06 11.48
C ILE A 48 5.34 3.98 10.53
N PRO A 49 5.45 2.68 10.89
CA PRO A 49 4.95 1.60 10.05
C PRO A 49 3.46 1.77 9.76
N THR A 50 3.09 1.60 8.49
CA THR A 50 1.70 1.80 8.05
C THR A 50 0.74 0.81 8.70
N ILE A 51 1.20 -0.42 8.99
CA ILE A 51 0.41 -1.41 9.73
C ILE A 51 0.03 -0.93 11.13
N THR A 52 0.97 -0.32 11.87
CA THR A 52 0.72 0.25 13.20
C THR A 52 -0.33 1.36 13.13
N LEU A 53 -0.25 2.22 12.12
CA LEU A 53 -1.26 3.25 11.89
C LEU A 53 -2.63 2.65 11.60
N LEU A 54 -2.70 1.61 10.77
CA LEU A 54 -3.97 0.93 10.45
C LEU A 54 -4.57 0.20 11.66
N ASP A 55 -3.76 -0.39 12.53
CA ASP A 55 -4.26 -1.03 13.76
C ASP A 55 -4.83 0.01 14.74
N ASN A 56 -4.22 1.19 14.85
CA ASN A 56 -4.77 2.29 15.64
C ASN A 56 -6.08 2.82 15.04
N LEU A 57 -6.12 3.03 13.72
CA LEU A 57 -7.34 3.43 13.02
C LEU A 57 -8.48 2.42 13.20
N LYS A 58 -8.17 1.11 13.17
CA LYS A 58 -9.15 0.05 13.45
C LYS A 58 -9.72 0.13 14.86
N ARG A 59 -8.91 0.48 15.86
CA ARG A 59 -9.37 0.68 17.25
C ARG A 59 -10.33 1.86 17.37
N GLU A 60 -10.11 2.90 16.58
CA GLU A 60 -11.00 4.07 16.49
C GLU A 60 -12.24 3.83 15.61
N GLY A 61 -12.40 2.63 15.02
CA GLY A 61 -13.56 2.25 14.21
C GLY A 61 -13.40 2.51 12.70
N PHE A 62 -12.23 2.97 12.26
CA PHE A 62 -11.92 3.13 10.83
C PHE A 62 -11.43 1.82 10.24
N GLN A 63 -12.11 1.35 9.20
CA GLN A 63 -11.79 0.06 8.59
C GLN A 63 -11.36 0.24 7.12
N PRO A 64 -10.36 -0.51 6.63
CA PRO A 64 -9.96 -0.42 5.24
C PRO A 64 -10.94 -1.19 4.35
N PHE A 65 -11.53 -0.53 3.37
CA PHE A 65 -12.39 -1.17 2.34
C PHE A 65 -11.72 -1.23 0.96
N PHE A 66 -10.63 -0.47 0.82
CA PHE A 66 -9.88 -0.36 -0.41
C PHE A 66 -8.38 -0.32 -0.11
N ALA A 67 -7.62 -1.09 -0.88
CA ALA A 67 -6.17 -1.11 -0.80
C ALA A 67 -5.60 -1.31 -2.21
N CYS A 68 -4.55 -0.58 -2.54
CA CYS A 68 -3.82 -0.79 -3.78
C CYS A 68 -2.32 -0.58 -3.60
N GLN A 69 -1.57 -1.32 -4.42
CA GLN A 69 -0.13 -1.23 -4.49
C GLN A 69 0.30 -1.07 -5.94
N THR A 70 1.09 -0.04 -6.22
CA THR A 70 1.56 0.25 -7.58
C THR A 70 3.07 0.10 -7.64
N ARG A 71 3.57 -0.49 -8.74
CA ARG A 71 5.00 -0.58 -9.03
C ARG A 71 5.58 0.82 -9.27
N VAL A 72 6.77 1.07 -8.75
CA VAL A 72 7.53 2.26 -9.12
C VAL A 72 8.04 2.09 -10.56
N ARG A 73 8.07 3.19 -11.32
CA ARG A 73 8.47 3.20 -12.75
C ARG A 73 9.95 2.96 -12.97
N ASP A 74 10.76 3.22 -11.94
CA ASP A 74 12.20 3.15 -12.00
C ASP A 74 12.68 1.78 -11.51
N TRP A 75 13.49 1.10 -12.34
CA TRP A 75 14.00 -0.23 -12.03
C TRP A 75 15.01 -0.21 -10.86
N GLY A 76 15.67 0.92 -10.60
CA GLY A 76 16.59 1.08 -9.47
C GLY A 76 15.90 1.11 -8.09
N TYR A 77 14.59 1.32 -8.06
CA TYR A 77 13.76 1.43 -6.86
C TYR A 77 12.69 0.31 -6.79
N LEU A 78 12.91 -0.82 -7.50
CA LEU A 78 11.94 -1.94 -7.60
C LEU A 78 11.64 -2.64 -6.29
N THR A 79 12.47 -2.46 -5.27
CA THR A 79 12.20 -2.91 -3.91
C THR A 79 11.08 -2.12 -3.26
N GLU A 80 10.75 -0.92 -3.79
CA GLU A 80 9.82 0.00 -3.16
C GLU A 80 8.50 0.13 -3.90
N TRP A 81 7.48 -0.39 -3.24
CA TRP A 81 6.12 -0.32 -3.69
C TRP A 81 5.42 0.91 -3.11
N LYS A 82 4.71 1.67 -3.95
CA LYS A 82 3.82 2.73 -3.46
C LYS A 82 2.61 2.10 -2.77
N ARG A 83 2.37 2.48 -1.51
CA ARG A 83 1.25 2.01 -0.67
C ARG A 83 0.09 2.99 -0.76
N SER A 84 -1.12 2.48 -0.93
CA SER A 84 -2.33 3.26 -0.69
C SER A 84 -3.38 2.36 -0.06
N VAL A 85 -3.78 2.67 1.16
CA VAL A 85 -4.90 2.04 1.86
C VAL A 85 -5.85 3.17 2.22
N MET A 86 -7.11 3.05 1.81
CA MET A 86 -8.14 4.03 2.14
C MET A 86 -8.92 3.50 3.35
N PRO A 87 -8.69 4.03 4.56
CA PRO A 87 -9.59 3.79 5.68
C PRO A 87 -10.90 4.53 5.41
N CYS A 88 -12.03 3.85 5.56
CA CYS A 88 -13.36 4.46 5.52
C CYS A 88 -13.96 4.38 6.93
N SER A 89 -14.53 5.49 7.41
CA SER A 89 -15.41 5.47 8.58
C SER A 89 -16.70 4.75 8.20
N ARG A 90 -17.29 4.04 9.17
CA ARG A 90 -18.70 3.66 9.07
C ARG A 90 -19.58 4.91 9.09
#